data_AF-A0AAD6RJT1-F1
#
_entry.id   AF-A0AAD6RJT1-F1
#
_cell.length_a   1.000
_cell.length_b   1.000
_cell.length_c   1.000
_cell.angle_alpha   90.00
_cell.angle_beta   90.00
_cell.angle_gamma   90.00
#
_symmetry.space_group_name_H-M   'P 1'
#
loop_
_entity.id
_entity.type
_entity.pdbx_description
1 polymer ?
#
loop_
_entity_poly.entity_id
_entity_poly.type
_entity_poly.pdbx_seq_one_letter_code
_entity_poly.pdbx_strand_id
1 'polypeptide(L)'
;MVEELESNGEMSNEMLSFVHAQVGFLLLVDLHFEEAVNHFLQSETMQPSEVFPFIMRDPNRWSLLIPRNRYWGLHPPPALLEDVVDDGLMAIQRAIFLKKAGVDTTVNENFLLNPPTRADLLELAIKNMSRYLEVCREKELTSSVREGVDTLLLYLYRALNRVNDMEKLASSGNSCLVVCVTFSLPELIK
;
A
#
# COMPACT_ATOMS: atom_id res chain seq x y z
N MET A 1 -23.98 2.08 -24.01
CA MET A 1 -22.80 2.92 -24.32
C MET A 1 -21.57 2.15 -23.90
N VAL A 2 -21.11 1.29 -24.80
CA VAL A 2 -19.77 0.69 -24.79
C VAL A 2 -19.16 1.18 -26.10
N GLU A 3 -18.79 2.44 -26.10
CA GLU A 3 -18.04 3.14 -27.14
C GLU A 3 -17.01 3.88 -26.26
N GLU A 4 -15.71 3.58 -26.25
CA GLU A 4 -14.78 3.33 -27.36
C GLU A 4 -13.70 2.33 -26.90
N LEU A 5 -13.50 1.25 -27.65
CA LEU A 5 -12.33 0.36 -27.51
C LEU A 5 -11.73 0.07 -28.89
N GLU A 6 -11.57 1.14 -29.68
CA GLU A 6 -10.76 1.09 -30.89
C GLU A 6 -9.66 2.17 -30.79
N SER A 7 -8.64 1.88 -29.99
CA SER A 7 -7.32 2.50 -30.14
C SER A 7 -6.44 1.51 -30.90
N ASN A 8 -5.79 1.98 -31.96
CA ASN A 8 -4.92 1.25 -32.89
C ASN A 8 -3.76 0.50 -32.20
N GLY A 9 -3.99 -0.58 -31.46
CA GLY A 9 -2.95 -1.41 -30.84
C GLY A 9 -2.03 -0.74 -29.81
N GLU A 10 -2.04 0.60 -29.71
CA GLU A 10 -1.35 1.40 -28.73
C GLU A 10 -2.28 1.64 -27.54
N MET A 11 -1.85 1.15 -26.38
CA MET A 11 -2.52 1.41 -25.11
C MET A 11 -2.33 2.90 -24.77
N SER A 12 -3.42 3.62 -24.52
CA SER A 12 -3.33 5.04 -24.11
C SER A 12 -2.59 5.17 -22.77
N ASN A 13 -1.95 6.31 -22.54
CA ASN A 13 -1.27 6.59 -21.26
C ASN A 13 -2.24 6.48 -20.06
N GLU A 14 -3.50 6.88 -20.25
CA GLU A 14 -4.54 6.72 -19.23
C GLU A 14 -4.82 5.25 -18.92
N MET A 15 -4.91 4.40 -19.96
CA MET A 15 -5.12 2.97 -19.79
C MET A 15 -3.89 2.31 -19.15
N LEU A 16 -2.68 2.69 -19.56
CA LEU A 16 -1.44 2.20 -18.95
C LEU A 16 -1.37 2.59 -17.46
N SER A 17 -1.69 3.84 -17.13
CA SER A 17 -1.73 4.33 -15.75
C SER A 17 -2.76 3.56 -14.91
N PHE A 18 -3.94 3.28 -15.48
CA PHE A 18 -4.97 2.45 -14.85
C PHE A 18 -4.46 1.02 -14.59
N VAL A 19 -3.81 0.40 -15.58
CA VAL A 19 -3.23 -0.94 -15.45
C VAL A 19 -2.16 -0.98 -14.36
N HIS A 20 -1.28 0.02 -14.28
CA HIS A 20 -0.30 0.12 -13.21
C HIS A 20 -0.95 0.19 -11.83
N ALA A 21 -1.98 1.03 -11.63
CA ALA A 21 -2.69 1.09 -10.35
C ALA A 21 -3.31 -0.27 -9.99
N GLN A 22 -3.99 -0.90 -10.95
CA GLN A 22 -4.65 -2.20 -10.75
C GLN A 22 -3.65 -3.31 -10.41
N VAL A 23 -2.57 -3.43 -11.19
CA VAL A 23 -1.51 -4.43 -10.95
C VAL A 23 -0.83 -4.18 -9.60
N GLY A 24 -0.62 -2.91 -9.23
CA GLY A 24 -0.05 -2.56 -7.93
C GLY A 24 -0.89 -3.09 -6.76
N PHE A 25 -2.22 -2.95 -6.81
CA PHE A 25 -3.08 -3.49 -5.74
C PHE A 25 -3.11 -5.02 -5.70
N LEU A 26 -3.11 -5.69 -6.86
CA LEU A 26 -3.02 -7.16 -6.91
C LEU A 26 -1.71 -7.66 -6.28
N LEU A 27 -0.59 -7.02 -6.63
CA LEU A 27 0.71 -7.36 -6.05
C LEU A 27 0.77 -7.09 -4.54
N LEU A 28 0.14 -6.00 -4.08
CA LEU A 28 0.10 -5.65 -2.67
C LEU A 28 -0.62 -6.72 -1.84
N VAL A 29 -1.78 -7.21 -2.31
CA VAL A 29 -2.51 -8.29 -1.60
C VAL A 29 -1.81 -9.64 -1.72
N ASP A 30 -1.00 -9.84 -2.76
CA ASP A 30 -0.15 -11.02 -2.95
C ASP A 30 1.21 -10.92 -2.25
N LEU A 31 1.40 -9.94 -1.36
CA LEU A 31 2.62 -9.71 -0.55
C LEU A 31 3.87 -9.27 -1.33
N HIS A 32 3.73 -8.87 -2.60
CA HIS A 32 4.80 -8.34 -3.45
C HIS A 32 4.89 -6.81 -3.32
N PHE A 33 5.21 -6.33 -2.12
CA PHE A 33 5.11 -4.90 -1.77
C PHE A 33 6.05 -3.99 -2.56
N GLU A 34 7.24 -4.47 -2.93
CA GLU A 34 8.20 -3.66 -3.70
C GLU A 34 7.71 -3.43 -5.12
N GLU A 35 7.30 -4.50 -5.80
CA GLU A 35 6.74 -4.46 -7.13
C GLU A 35 5.43 -3.67 -7.15
N ALA A 36 4.56 -3.86 -6.16
CA ALA A 36 3.33 -3.09 -6.00
C ALA A 36 3.60 -1.58 -6.02
N VAL A 37 4.57 -1.12 -5.21
CA VAL A 37 4.94 0.30 -5.16
C VAL A 37 5.63 0.76 -6.44
N ASN A 38 6.43 -0.07 -7.10
CA ASN A 38 7.00 0.27 -8.41
C ASN A 38 5.89 0.54 -9.44
N HIS A 39 4.82 -0.25 -9.43
CA HIS A 39 3.64 -0.02 -10.26
C HIS A 39 2.88 1.26 -9.83
N PHE A 40 2.64 1.48 -8.54
CA PHE A 40 1.98 2.71 -8.07
C PHE A 40 2.73 3.98 -8.48
N LEU A 41 4.06 3.97 -8.46
CA LEU A 41 4.89 5.11 -8.86
C LEU A 41 4.85 5.39 -10.35
N GLN A 42 4.53 4.39 -11.18
CA GLN A 42 4.37 4.52 -12.63
C GLN A 42 2.95 4.95 -13.04
N SER A 43 1.99 4.94 -12.11
CA SER A 43 0.62 5.37 -12.35
C SER A 43 0.46 6.86 -12.07
N GLU A 44 0.03 7.62 -13.07
CA GLU A 44 -0.32 9.04 -12.94
C GLU A 44 -1.69 9.24 -12.27
N THR A 45 -2.58 8.26 -12.41
CA THR A 45 -3.94 8.27 -11.86
C THR A 45 -3.98 7.86 -10.39
N MET A 46 -2.99 7.08 -9.93
CA MET A 46 -2.91 6.59 -8.57
C MET A 46 -2.68 7.74 -7.58
N GLN A 47 -3.66 7.96 -6.70
CA GLN A 47 -3.58 8.97 -5.66
C GLN A 47 -3.03 8.40 -4.36
N PRO A 48 -2.21 9.16 -3.61
CA PRO A 48 -1.69 8.69 -2.33
C PRO A 48 -2.79 8.40 -1.30
N SER A 49 -3.95 9.09 -1.37
CA SER A 49 -5.07 8.81 -0.47
C SER A 49 -5.63 7.40 -0.61
N GLU A 50 -5.42 6.73 -1.74
CA GLU A 50 -5.89 5.37 -2.00
C GLU A 50 -5.18 4.33 -1.14
N VAL A 51 -3.98 4.63 -0.63
CA VAL A 51 -3.25 3.72 0.26
C VAL A 51 -3.50 3.96 1.75
N PHE A 52 -4.19 5.05 2.10
CA PHE A 52 -4.41 5.41 3.50
C PHE A 52 -5.14 4.33 4.31
N PRO A 53 -6.19 3.65 3.77
CA PRO A 53 -6.88 2.57 4.49
C PRO A 53 -5.99 1.39 4.87
N PHE A 54 -4.89 1.17 4.16
CA PHE A 54 -3.97 0.08 4.47
C PHE A 54 -3.09 0.42 5.68
N ILE A 55 -2.89 1.70 5.97
CA ILE A 55 -1.98 2.16 7.04
C ILE A 55 -2.75 2.60 8.28
N MET A 56 -3.94 3.18 8.10
CA MET A 56 -4.74 3.71 9.20
C MET A 56 -6.16 3.16 9.16
N ARG A 57 -6.62 2.71 10.34
CA ARG A 57 -7.94 2.10 10.52
C ARG A 57 -9.05 3.13 10.28
N ASP A 58 -10.10 2.67 9.60
CA ASP A 58 -11.32 3.44 9.44
C ASP A 58 -12.24 3.41 10.68
N PRO A 59 -13.04 4.47 10.89
CA PRO A 59 -13.05 5.71 10.13
C PRO A 59 -11.87 6.60 10.53
N ASN A 60 -11.18 7.16 9.54
CA ASN A 60 -10.20 8.23 9.75
C ASN A 60 -10.63 9.49 9.00
N ARG A 61 -10.01 10.64 9.29
CA ARG A 61 -10.46 11.90 8.70
C ARG A 61 -10.22 11.98 7.18
N TRP A 62 -9.34 11.14 6.65
CA TRP A 62 -8.96 11.11 5.25
C TRP A 62 -9.70 10.02 4.47
N SER A 63 -10.57 9.22 5.09
CA SER A 63 -11.36 8.19 4.38
C SER A 63 -12.24 8.80 3.28
N LEU A 64 -12.66 10.06 3.43
CA LEU A 64 -13.43 10.80 2.42
C LEU A 64 -12.58 11.28 1.22
N LEU A 65 -11.24 11.21 1.32
CA LEU A 65 -10.32 11.60 0.25
C LEU A 65 -10.03 10.46 -0.73
N ILE A 66 -10.55 9.26 -0.48
CA ILE A 66 -10.31 8.10 -1.34
C ILE A 66 -11.14 8.26 -2.62
N PRO A 67 -10.51 8.38 -3.80
CA PRO A 67 -11.23 8.46 -5.05
C PRO A 67 -12.00 7.18 -5.34
N ARG A 68 -13.19 7.32 -5.93
CA ARG A 68 -13.99 6.18 -6.43
C ARG A 68 -13.51 5.77 -7.82
N ASN A 69 -12.38 5.06 -7.88
CA ASN A 69 -11.83 4.55 -9.13
C ASN A 69 -12.48 3.23 -9.58
N ARG A 70 -12.46 2.96 -10.90
CA ARG A 70 -13.10 1.77 -11.49
C ARG A 70 -12.45 0.44 -11.10
N TYR A 71 -11.14 0.44 -10.78
CA TYR A 71 -10.44 -0.80 -10.40
C TYR A 71 -10.75 -1.27 -8.98
N TRP A 72 -11.37 -0.45 -8.13
CA TRP A 72 -11.80 -0.87 -6.77
C TRP A 72 -12.77 -2.04 -6.78
N GLY A 73 -13.49 -2.27 -7.89
CA GLY A 73 -14.38 -3.44 -8.03
C GLY A 73 -13.66 -4.75 -8.39
N LEU A 74 -12.35 -4.72 -8.64
CA LEU A 74 -11.57 -5.86 -9.13
C LEU A 74 -10.68 -6.50 -8.06
N HIS A 75 -10.67 -5.96 -6.84
CA HIS A 75 -9.92 -6.48 -5.73
C HIS A 75 -10.76 -6.45 -4.44
N PRO A 76 -10.38 -7.19 -3.39
CA PRO A 76 -11.05 -7.12 -2.10
C PRO A 76 -11.06 -5.67 -1.57
N PRO A 77 -12.03 -5.32 -0.71
CA PRO A 77 -11.99 -4.05 0.01
C PRO A 77 -10.64 -3.87 0.70
N PRO A 78 -10.10 -2.64 0.74
CA PRO A 78 -8.84 -2.40 1.42
C PRO A 78 -8.93 -2.82 2.89
N ALA A 79 -7.85 -3.45 3.36
CA ALA A 79 -7.66 -3.90 4.74
C ALA A 79 -6.34 -3.37 5.27
N LEU A 80 -6.15 -3.35 6.59
CA LEU A 80 -4.89 -2.91 7.19
C LEU A 80 -3.74 -3.81 6.74
N LEU A 81 -2.52 -3.27 6.68
CA LEU A 81 -1.32 -4.03 6.30
C LEU A 81 -1.14 -5.29 7.15
N GLU A 82 -1.47 -5.22 8.44
CA GLU A 82 -1.50 -6.37 9.34
C GLU A 82 -2.43 -7.47 8.84
N ASP A 83 -3.66 -7.11 8.48
CA ASP A 83 -4.66 -8.05 8.00
C ASP A 83 -4.26 -8.62 6.62
N VAL A 84 -3.73 -7.78 5.72
CA VAL A 84 -3.21 -8.21 4.40
C VAL A 84 -2.08 -9.22 4.57
N VAL A 85 -1.14 -8.97 5.48
CA VAL A 85 -0.03 -9.89 5.77
C VAL A 85 -0.54 -11.19 6.38
N ASP A 86 -1.46 -11.12 7.34
CA ASP A 86 -2.01 -12.28 8.02
C ASP A 86 -2.80 -13.18 7.05
N ASP A 87 -3.62 -12.58 6.18
CA ASP A 87 -4.36 -13.30 5.14
C ASP A 87 -3.44 -13.93 4.09
N GLY A 88 -2.41 -13.20 3.66
CA GLY A 88 -1.41 -13.70 2.71
C GLY A 88 -0.60 -14.87 3.28
N LEU A 89 -0.20 -14.81 4.55
CA LEU A 89 0.46 -15.93 5.24
C LEU A 89 -0.46 -17.16 5.34
N MET A 90 -1.75 -16.95 5.65
CA MET A 90 -2.74 -18.03 5.65
C MET A 90 -2.93 -18.64 4.25
N ALA A 91 -2.86 -17.83 3.19
CA ALA A 91 -2.88 -18.33 1.82
C ALA A 91 -1.64 -19.19 1.49
N ILE A 92 -0.44 -18.74 1.88
CA ILE A 92 0.81 -19.49 1.71
C ILE A 92 0.75 -20.83 2.45
N GLN A 93 0.31 -20.83 3.72
CA GLN A 93 0.19 -22.06 4.51
C GLN A 93 -0.76 -23.07 3.88
N ARG A 94 -1.93 -22.60 3.38
CA ARG A 94 -2.88 -23.44 2.64
C ARG A 94 -2.27 -24.00 1.36
N ALA A 95 -1.52 -23.19 0.60
CA ALA A 95 -0.86 -23.64 -0.61
C ALA A 95 0.22 -24.70 -0.33
N ILE A 96 1.02 -24.54 0.72
CA ILE A 96 2.00 -25.55 1.16
C ILE A 96 1.31 -26.89 1.46
N PHE A 97 0.15 -26.84 2.15
CA PHE A 97 -0.62 -28.05 2.46
C PHE A 97 -1.15 -28.73 1.18
N LEU A 98 -1.73 -27.96 0.27
CA LEU A 98 -2.27 -28.46 -1.01
C LEU A 98 -1.17 -29.06 -1.90
N LYS A 99 0.00 -28.40 -1.98
CA LYS A 99 1.15 -28.90 -2.73
C LYS A 99 1.66 -30.24 -2.20
N LYS A 100 1.68 -30.43 -0.88
CA LYS A 100 2.00 -31.72 -0.25
C LYS A 100 0.98 -32.81 -0.61
N ALA A 101 -0.27 -32.44 -0.90
CA ALA A 101 -1.31 -33.34 -1.39
C ALA A 101 -1.27 -33.57 -2.91
N GLY A 102 -0.27 -33.03 -3.62
CA GLY A 102 -0.12 -33.16 -5.08
C GLY A 102 -1.00 -32.21 -5.89
N VAL A 103 -1.58 -31.18 -5.26
CA VAL A 103 -2.38 -30.15 -5.95
C VAL A 103 -1.47 -28.98 -6.29
N ASP A 104 -1.49 -28.56 -7.56
CA ASP A 104 -0.72 -27.41 -8.01
C ASP A 104 -1.34 -26.09 -7.51
N THR A 105 -0.49 -25.10 -7.20
CA THR A 105 -0.94 -23.83 -6.59
C THR A 105 -0.28 -22.65 -7.27
N THR A 106 -1.00 -21.52 -7.36
CA THR A 106 -0.50 -20.29 -7.98
C THR A 106 0.39 -19.44 -7.06
N VAL A 107 0.67 -19.92 -5.84
CA VAL A 107 1.53 -19.20 -4.88
C VAL A 107 2.99 -19.28 -5.32
N ASN A 108 3.71 -18.17 -5.15
CA ASN A 108 5.13 -18.07 -5.47
C ASN A 108 5.94 -19.23 -4.86
N GLU A 109 6.67 -19.96 -5.70
CA GLU A 109 7.51 -21.10 -5.32
C GLU A 109 8.51 -20.75 -4.21
N ASN A 110 9.02 -19.52 -4.19
CA ASN A 110 9.95 -19.07 -3.14
C ASN A 110 9.30 -19.09 -1.76
N PHE A 111 8.02 -18.72 -1.65
CA PHE A 111 7.29 -18.78 -0.38
C PHE A 111 6.98 -20.21 0.05
N LEU A 112 6.88 -21.14 -0.89
CA LEU A 112 6.66 -22.55 -0.58
C LEU A 112 7.93 -23.21 -0.03
N LEU A 113 9.09 -22.80 -0.55
CA LEU A 113 10.40 -23.30 -0.13
C LEU A 113 10.91 -22.63 1.15
N ASN A 114 10.71 -21.32 1.28
CA ASN A 114 11.15 -20.51 2.42
C ASN A 114 10.01 -19.54 2.82
N PRO A 115 9.05 -20.00 3.65
CA PRO A 115 7.94 -19.17 4.06
C PRO A 115 8.44 -17.93 4.82
N PRO A 116 8.02 -16.72 4.42
CA PRO A 116 8.44 -15.50 5.10
C PRO A 116 7.80 -15.42 6.50
N THR A 117 8.42 -14.69 7.41
CA THR A 117 7.80 -14.41 8.71
C THR A 117 6.88 -13.19 8.61
N ARG A 118 5.90 -13.12 9.52
CA ARG A 118 5.01 -11.96 9.65
C ARG A 118 5.78 -10.67 9.87
N ALA A 119 6.83 -10.70 10.70
CA ALA A 119 7.65 -9.54 11.00
C ALA A 119 8.38 -9.03 9.75
N ASP A 120 8.99 -9.94 8.97
CA ASP A 120 9.71 -9.57 7.75
C ASP A 120 8.77 -8.94 6.71
N LEU A 121 7.56 -9.51 6.55
CA LEU A 121 6.55 -9.00 5.62
C LEU A 121 6.04 -7.62 6.04
N LEU A 122 5.76 -7.42 7.33
CA LEU A 122 5.33 -6.11 7.84
C LEU A 122 6.43 -5.07 7.67
N GLU A 123 7.67 -5.41 8.00
CA GLU A 123 8.80 -4.51 7.79
C GLU A 123 8.94 -4.14 6.30
N LEU A 124 8.82 -5.11 5.39
CA LEU A 124 8.88 -4.88 3.95
C LEU A 124 7.72 -4.02 3.44
N ALA A 125 6.50 -4.27 3.92
CA ALA A 125 5.32 -3.49 3.60
C ALA A 125 5.50 -2.04 4.05
N ILE A 126 5.83 -1.81 5.33
CA ILE A 126 6.01 -0.47 5.91
C ILE A 126 7.12 0.30 5.19
N LYS A 127 8.25 -0.35 4.84
CA LYS A 127 9.34 0.27 4.06
C LYS A 127 8.85 0.73 2.68
N ASN A 128 8.14 -0.13 1.96
CA ASN A 128 7.69 0.19 0.61
C ASN A 128 6.57 1.24 0.62
N MET A 129 5.62 1.15 1.55
CA MET A 129 4.60 2.19 1.72
C MET A 129 5.21 3.54 2.09
N SER A 130 6.24 3.56 2.96
CA SER A 130 7.00 4.78 3.26
C SER A 130 7.62 5.36 1.99
N ARG A 131 8.30 4.54 1.19
CA ARG A 131 8.91 4.95 -0.09
C ARG A 131 7.88 5.57 -1.03
N TYR A 132 6.70 4.97 -1.16
CA TYR A 132 5.63 5.50 -2.00
C TYR A 132 5.18 6.89 -1.54
N LEU A 133 4.92 7.05 -0.24
CA LEU A 133 4.45 8.31 0.34
C LEU A 133 5.54 9.39 0.33
N GLU A 134 6.81 9.04 0.54
CA GLU A 134 7.97 9.93 0.40
C GLU A 134 8.01 10.54 -1.00
N VAL A 135 7.86 9.73 -2.05
CA VAL A 135 7.84 10.23 -3.43
C VAL A 135 6.59 11.07 -3.72
N CYS A 136 5.42 10.65 -3.20
CA CYS A 136 4.18 11.42 -3.37
C CYS A 136 4.24 12.79 -2.71
N ARG A 137 4.95 12.90 -1.59
CA ARG A 137 5.11 14.16 -0.84
C ARG A 137 5.78 15.27 -1.66
N GLU A 138 6.69 14.90 -2.56
CA GLU A 138 7.38 15.83 -3.47
C GLU A 138 6.50 16.31 -4.63
N LYS A 139 5.28 15.75 -4.79
CA LYS A 139 4.30 16.17 -5.78
C LYS A 139 3.43 17.32 -5.27
N GLU A 140 2.73 17.97 -6.20
CA GLU A 140 1.68 18.93 -5.86
C GLU A 140 0.45 18.17 -5.34
N LEU A 141 0.19 18.30 -4.04
CA LEU A 141 -0.93 17.65 -3.34
C LEU A 141 -1.87 18.71 -2.78
N THR A 142 -3.16 18.40 -2.72
CA THR A 142 -4.11 19.23 -1.97
C THR A 142 -3.75 19.24 -0.48
N SER A 143 -4.13 20.31 0.23
CA SER A 143 -3.78 20.46 1.65
C SER A 143 -4.21 19.26 2.50
N SER A 144 -5.40 18.71 2.26
CA SER A 144 -5.92 17.57 3.02
C SER A 144 -5.19 16.26 2.72
N VAL A 145 -4.77 16.05 1.47
CA VAL A 145 -3.98 14.87 1.09
C VAL A 145 -2.56 14.98 1.65
N ARG A 146 -1.93 16.16 1.56
CA ARG A 146 -0.60 16.42 2.13
C ARG A 146 -0.56 16.17 3.64
N GLU A 147 -1.59 16.61 4.35
CA GLU A 147 -1.75 16.36 5.78
C GLU A 147 -1.80 14.85 6.12
N GLY A 148 -2.55 14.07 5.32
CA GLY A 148 -2.59 12.61 5.45
C GLY A 148 -1.24 11.96 5.15
N VAL A 149 -0.59 12.34 4.05
CA VAL A 149 0.75 11.85 3.67
C VAL A 149 1.77 12.08 4.78
N ASP A 150 1.87 13.33 5.27
CA ASP A 150 2.83 13.69 6.33
C ASP A 150 2.53 12.94 7.63
N THR A 151 1.26 12.82 8.02
CA THR A 151 0.88 12.11 9.25
C THR A 151 1.16 10.62 9.16
N LEU A 152 0.82 9.97 8.04
CA LEU A 152 1.05 8.54 7.81
C LEU A 152 2.55 8.21 7.70
N LEU A 153 3.35 9.07 7.06
CA LEU A 153 4.80 8.93 7.05
C LEU A 153 5.38 8.92 8.47
N LEU A 154 4.88 9.76 9.37
CA LEU A 154 5.31 9.76 10.77
C LEU A 154 4.99 8.42 11.46
N TYR A 155 3.80 7.84 11.24
CA TYR A 155 3.44 6.52 11.75
C TYR A 155 4.37 5.42 11.23
N LEU A 156 4.64 5.41 9.93
CA LEU A 156 5.49 4.39 9.31
C LEU A 156 6.96 4.55 9.74
N TYR A 157 7.49 5.77 9.83
CA TYR A 157 8.84 6.02 10.34
C TYR A 157 9.00 5.58 11.79
N ARG A 158 7.97 5.82 12.62
CA ARG A 158 7.95 5.33 14.00
C ARG A 158 8.01 3.81 14.04
N ALA A 159 7.21 3.14 13.21
CA ALA A 159 7.19 1.67 13.13
C ALA A 159 8.55 1.09 12.71
N LEU A 160 9.29 1.79 11.84
CA LEU A 160 10.65 1.44 11.42
C LEU A 160 11.76 1.99 12.33
N ASN A 161 11.42 2.68 13.42
CA ASN A 161 12.36 3.39 14.29
C ASN A 161 13.31 4.35 13.53
N ARG A 162 12.83 4.98 12.45
CA ARG A 162 13.57 5.94 11.61
C ARG A 162 13.56 7.35 12.22
N VAL A 163 14.21 7.50 13.39
CA VAL A 163 14.21 8.76 14.18
C VAL A 163 14.66 9.97 13.36
N ASN A 164 15.74 9.83 12.59
CA ASN A 164 16.27 10.92 11.76
C ASN A 164 15.26 11.42 10.72
N ASP A 165 14.48 10.53 10.13
CA ASP A 165 13.48 10.89 9.13
C ASP A 165 12.27 11.57 9.77
N MET A 166 11.90 11.16 11.00
CA MET A 166 10.89 11.86 11.80
C MET A 166 11.33 13.28 12.14
N GLU A 167 12.58 13.47 12.60
CA GLU A 167 13.14 14.80 12.91
C GLU A 167 13.23 15.69 11.67
N LYS A 168 13.64 15.11 10.53
CA LYS A 168 13.67 15.80 9.24
C LYS A 168 12.28 16.25 8.80
N LEU A 169 11.28 15.37 8.93
CA LEU A 169 9.89 15.69 8.61
C LEU A 169 9.36 16.79 9.53
N ALA A 170 9.58 16.67 10.84
CA ALA A 170 9.15 17.65 11.84
C ALA A 170 9.80 19.03 11.65
N SER A 171 11.05 19.06 11.18
CA SER A 171 11.80 20.30 10.90
C SER A 171 11.49 20.90 9.53
N SER A 172 10.80 20.15 8.66
CA SER A 172 10.31 20.67 7.37
C SER A 172 8.99 21.43 7.54
N GLY A 173 8.55 22.16 6.51
CA GLY A 173 7.17 22.69 6.42
C GLY A 173 6.15 21.57 6.26
N ASN A 174 5.99 20.73 7.28
CA ASN A 174 5.07 19.60 7.32
C ASN A 174 3.66 20.07 7.69
N SER A 175 2.69 19.24 7.30
CA SER A 175 1.27 19.40 7.58
C SER A 175 0.79 18.32 8.55
N CYS A 176 1.65 17.77 9.42
CA CYS A 176 1.26 16.73 10.37
C CYS A 176 0.21 17.24 11.36
N LEU A 177 -0.76 16.39 11.72
CA LEU A 177 -1.66 16.69 12.84
C LEU A 177 -1.06 16.25 14.18
N VAL A 178 -0.86 17.23 15.07
CA VAL A 178 -0.33 17.01 16.43
C VAL A 178 -1.19 16.03 17.24
N VAL A 179 -2.50 15.98 17.00
CA VAL A 179 -3.43 15.08 17.72
C VAL A 179 -3.13 13.60 17.43
N CYS A 180 -2.63 13.26 16.24
CA CYS A 180 -2.19 11.89 15.93
C CYS A 180 -0.87 11.52 16.61
N VAL A 181 -0.08 12.50 17.05
CA VAL A 181 1.19 12.29 17.78
C VAL A 181 0.94 12.00 19.26
N THR A 182 -0.20 12.43 19.81
CA THR A 182 -0.54 12.31 21.24
C THR A 182 -1.45 11.13 21.57
N PHE A 183 -2.21 10.58 20.61
CA PHE A 183 -2.96 9.34 20.81
C PHE A 183 -2.06 8.11 20.60
N SER A 184 -1.59 7.59 21.73
CA SER A 184 -1.07 6.22 21.91
C SER A 184 0.27 5.89 21.23
N LEU A 185 1.33 6.40 21.85
CA LEU A 185 2.71 5.93 21.70
C LEU A 185 2.98 4.41 21.97
N PRO A 186 2.09 3.55 22.49
CA PRO A 186 2.35 2.12 22.58
C PRO A 186 1.33 1.32 21.77
N GLU A 187 1.73 0.71 20.65
CA GLU A 187 1.18 -0.57 20.13
C GLU A 187 1.68 -0.99 18.74
N LEU A 188 2.57 -0.24 18.08
CA LEU A 188 3.18 -0.68 16.81
C LEU A 188 4.39 -1.62 16.97
N ILE A 189 4.76 -1.97 18.21
CA ILE A 189 5.76 -2.98 18.51
C ILE A 189 5.27 -3.82 19.69
N LYS A 190 4.55 -4.90 19.38
CA LYS A 190 4.51 -6.11 20.21
C LYS A 190 4.82 -7.29 19.32
#